data_AF-X1LGP3-F1
#
_entry.id   AF-X1LGP3-F1
#
_cell.length_a   1.000
_cell.length_b   1.000
_cell.length_c   1.000
_cell.angle_alpha   90.00
_cell.angle_beta   90.00
_cell.angle_gamma   90.00
#
_symmetry.space_group_name_H-M   'P 1'
#
loop_
_entity.id
_entity.type
_entity.pdbx_description
1 polymer ?
#
loop_
_entity_poly.entity_id
_entity_poly.type
_entity_poly.pdbx_seq_one_letter_code
_entity_poly.pdbx_strand_id
1 'polypeptide(L)'
;MLIGYGGLNVPYDVPANEFLTIEGKKLSTSRNWAVWLPDYLERYDPDPLRYILSINMPEARDSDFSWDRFVRRNNDELVATYGNLAHRILTFTYRNFNGMVPPPGELDEQSQGLLHKAETTLSDVDRALYRCSFREAIRQIMFLAQEANRYLDDQAPWKTIKKSPETSAKSAYTVLSVLSVLKTAFYPFLPFSSE
;
A
#
# COMPACT_ATOMS: atom_id res chain seq x y z
N MET A 1 -19.99 18.46 32.75
CA MET A 1 -18.83 17.75 32.15
C MET A 1 -18.76 16.34 32.72
N LEU A 2 -18.41 15.34 31.93
CA LEU A 2 -18.26 13.92 32.37
C LEU A 2 -17.30 13.79 33.57
N ILE A 3 -16.31 14.67 33.66
CA ILE A 3 -15.37 14.81 34.78
C ILE A 3 -16.10 14.99 36.14
N GLY A 4 -17.30 15.59 36.15
CA GLY A 4 -18.07 15.83 37.37
C GLY A 4 -18.83 14.62 37.92
N TYR A 5 -18.96 13.53 37.14
CA TYR A 5 -19.75 12.36 37.55
C TYR A 5 -18.91 11.25 38.19
N GLY A 6 -17.58 11.23 37.98
CA GLY A 6 -16.67 10.20 38.51
C GLY A 6 -16.90 8.80 37.91
N GLY A 7 -15.87 7.96 37.90
CA GLY A 7 -15.99 6.55 37.47
C GLY A 7 -16.31 6.30 35.98
N LEU A 8 -16.26 7.33 35.14
CA LEU A 8 -16.48 7.23 33.69
C LEU A 8 -15.16 7.28 32.92
N ASN A 9 -15.04 6.48 31.86
CA ASN A 9 -13.92 6.55 30.92
C ASN A 9 -13.98 7.87 30.12
N VAL A 10 -12.90 8.64 30.14
CA VAL A 10 -12.73 9.83 29.30
C VAL A 10 -12.00 9.48 28.01
N PRO A 11 -12.16 10.26 26.92
CA PRO A 11 -11.38 10.05 25.70
C PRO A 11 -9.87 10.09 25.99
N TYR A 12 -9.16 9.04 25.60
CA TYR A 12 -7.70 8.93 25.76
C TYR A 12 -6.95 9.68 24.66
N ASP A 13 -7.40 9.52 23.42
CA ASP A 13 -6.88 10.20 22.24
C ASP A 13 -8.06 10.61 21.35
N VAL A 14 -7.98 11.81 20.76
CA VAL A 14 -9.04 12.40 19.93
C VAL A 14 -8.43 12.85 18.61
N PRO A 15 -8.11 11.90 17.70
CA PRO A 15 -7.59 12.23 16.38
C PRO A 15 -8.64 13.04 15.61
N ALA A 16 -8.21 14.19 15.08
CA ALA A 16 -9.01 15.08 14.27
C ALA A 16 -8.34 15.30 12.92
N ASN A 17 -9.15 15.46 11.87
CA ASN A 17 -8.68 15.81 10.54
C ASN A 17 -9.26 17.15 10.10
N GLU A 18 -8.53 17.81 9.22
CA GLU A 18 -8.93 19.02 8.51
C GLU A 18 -9.90 18.70 7.37
N PHE A 19 -10.30 19.71 6.59
CA PHE A 19 -11.36 19.53 5.60
C PHE A 19 -10.86 18.90 4.30
N LEU A 20 -11.74 18.11 3.69
CA LEU A 20 -11.60 17.64 2.32
C LEU A 20 -12.44 18.52 1.39
N THR A 21 -11.79 19.08 0.36
CA THR A 21 -12.43 19.79 -0.75
C THR A 21 -12.48 18.90 -1.99
N ILE A 22 -13.35 19.24 -2.95
CA ILE A 22 -13.49 18.53 -4.22
C ILE A 22 -13.37 19.54 -5.34
N GLU A 23 -12.36 19.36 -6.18
CA GLU A 23 -12.02 20.24 -7.32
C GLU A 23 -11.99 21.72 -6.91
N GLY A 24 -11.31 22.00 -5.79
CA GLY A 24 -11.12 23.34 -5.21
C GLY A 24 -12.34 23.93 -4.51
N LYS A 25 -13.44 23.18 -4.36
CA LYS A 25 -14.68 23.65 -3.73
C LYS A 25 -15.02 22.84 -2.48
N LYS A 26 -15.63 23.50 -1.50
CA LYS A 26 -16.19 22.81 -0.34
C LYS A 26 -17.33 21.88 -0.75
N LEU A 27 -17.41 20.74 -0.07
CA LEU A 27 -18.55 19.82 -0.14
C LEU A 27 -19.87 20.58 0.11
N SER A 28 -20.88 20.32 -0.71
CA SER A 28 -22.20 20.95 -0.58
C SER A 28 -23.32 19.98 -0.92
N THR A 29 -24.05 19.55 0.10
CA THR A 29 -25.21 18.67 -0.08
C THR A 29 -26.34 19.36 -0.85
N SER A 30 -26.63 20.62 -0.54
CA SER A 30 -27.69 21.40 -1.20
C SER A 30 -27.41 21.69 -2.69
N ARG A 31 -26.14 21.77 -3.08
CA ARG A 31 -25.72 21.96 -4.48
C ARG A 31 -25.37 20.64 -5.18
N ASN A 32 -25.62 19.51 -4.53
CA ASN A 32 -25.22 18.18 -4.98
C ASN A 32 -23.74 18.12 -5.43
N TRP A 33 -22.85 18.75 -4.65
CA TRP A 33 -21.42 18.83 -4.92
C TRP A 33 -20.64 17.98 -3.92
N ALA A 34 -20.59 16.68 -4.20
CA ALA A 34 -19.85 15.70 -3.43
C ALA A 34 -19.49 14.48 -4.30
N VAL A 35 -18.53 13.69 -3.84
CA VAL A 35 -18.36 12.31 -4.30
C VAL A 35 -19.18 11.45 -3.36
N TRP A 36 -20.37 11.03 -3.81
CA TRP A 36 -21.25 10.18 -3.03
C TRP A 36 -20.77 8.73 -3.12
N LEU A 37 -20.62 8.08 -1.96
CA LEU A 37 -20.12 6.71 -1.92
C LEU A 37 -21.01 5.71 -2.70
N PRO A 38 -22.35 5.76 -2.63
CA PRO A 38 -23.20 4.88 -3.45
C PRO A 38 -22.94 5.05 -4.95
N ASP A 39 -22.99 6.29 -5.45
CA ASP A 39 -22.76 6.62 -6.86
C ASP A 39 -21.37 6.19 -7.35
N TYR A 40 -20.36 6.31 -6.48
CA TYR A 40 -19.00 5.85 -6.77
C TYR A 40 -18.95 4.33 -6.92
N LEU A 41 -19.55 3.59 -5.98
CA LEU A 41 -19.52 2.13 -5.92
C LEU A 41 -20.36 1.46 -7.03
N GLU A 42 -21.23 2.20 -7.71
CA GLU A 42 -21.89 1.71 -8.94
C GLU A 42 -20.91 1.52 -10.10
N ARG A 43 -19.72 2.15 -10.06
CA ARG A 43 -18.79 2.21 -11.19
C ARG A 43 -17.38 1.74 -10.86
N TYR A 44 -16.96 1.84 -9.60
CA TYR A 44 -15.59 1.61 -9.17
C TYR A 44 -15.52 0.82 -7.88
N ASP A 45 -14.46 0.03 -7.75
CA ASP A 45 -14.17 -0.73 -6.55
C ASP A 45 -13.78 0.18 -5.36
N PRO A 46 -14.02 -0.25 -4.11
CA PRO A 46 -13.75 0.57 -2.93
C PRO A 46 -12.27 0.89 -2.69
N ASP A 47 -11.35 -0.02 -3.01
CA ASP A 47 -9.93 0.11 -2.67
C ASP A 47 -9.23 1.30 -3.32
N PRO A 48 -9.42 1.60 -4.62
CA PRO A 48 -8.93 2.83 -5.21
C PRO A 48 -9.37 4.10 -4.46
N LEU A 49 -10.62 4.16 -3.98
CA LEU A 49 -11.11 5.29 -3.20
C LEU A 49 -10.47 5.36 -1.81
N ARG A 50 -10.34 4.21 -1.14
CA ARG A 50 -9.66 4.12 0.16
C ARG A 50 -8.21 4.59 0.02
N TYR A 51 -7.51 4.13 -1.01
CA TYR A 51 -6.13 4.51 -1.30
C TYR A 51 -5.97 6.03 -1.44
N ILE A 52 -6.76 6.66 -2.32
CA ILE A 52 -6.63 8.09 -2.60
C ILE A 52 -6.94 8.94 -1.36
N LEU A 53 -7.94 8.54 -0.57
CA LEU A 53 -8.32 9.23 0.65
C LEU A 53 -7.25 9.08 1.74
N SER A 54 -6.60 7.92 1.84
CA SER A 54 -5.53 7.69 2.81
C SER A 54 -4.24 8.43 2.44
N ILE A 55 -3.83 8.42 1.17
CA ILE A 55 -2.58 9.08 0.74
C ILE A 55 -2.71 10.61 0.65
N ASN A 56 -3.94 11.12 0.54
CA ASN A 56 -4.27 12.54 0.57
C ASN A 56 -5.03 12.95 1.84
N MET A 57 -4.89 12.19 2.93
CA MET A 57 -5.67 12.45 4.15
C MET A 57 -5.36 13.85 4.72
N PRO A 58 -6.38 14.64 5.08
CA PRO A 58 -6.21 15.99 5.62
C PRO A 58 -5.78 15.96 7.09
N GLU A 59 -4.61 15.38 7.40
CA GLU A 59 -4.13 15.20 8.78
C GLU A 59 -3.73 16.51 9.45
N ALA A 60 -3.02 17.39 8.73
CA ALA A 60 -2.45 18.62 9.28
C ALA A 60 -2.90 19.90 8.54
N ARG A 61 -3.57 19.73 7.39
CA ARG A 61 -4.09 20.82 6.57
C ARG A 61 -5.17 20.27 5.65
N ASP A 62 -6.04 21.16 5.19
CA ASP A 62 -7.03 20.85 4.16
C ASP A 62 -6.39 20.14 2.96
N SER A 63 -7.12 19.19 2.41
CA SER A 63 -6.74 18.46 1.20
C SER A 63 -7.82 18.59 0.14
N ASP A 64 -7.43 18.41 -1.11
CA ASP A 64 -8.32 18.52 -2.26
C ASP A 64 -8.34 17.20 -3.04
N PHE A 65 -9.54 16.66 -3.21
CA PHE A 65 -9.81 15.56 -4.10
C PHE A 65 -10.01 16.09 -5.51
N SER A 66 -9.28 15.52 -6.48
CA SER A 66 -9.56 15.72 -7.89
C SER A 66 -9.57 14.38 -8.63
N TRP A 67 -10.44 14.28 -9.64
CA TRP A 67 -10.58 13.06 -10.42
C TRP A 67 -9.31 12.74 -11.23
N ASP A 68 -8.61 13.76 -11.74
CA ASP A 68 -7.32 13.58 -12.41
C ASP A 68 -6.28 12.95 -11.47
N ARG A 69 -6.19 13.43 -10.22
CA ARG A 69 -5.28 12.83 -9.23
C ARG A 69 -5.69 11.42 -8.84
N PHE A 70 -6.98 11.16 -8.70
CA PHE A 70 -7.50 9.82 -8.45
C PHE A 70 -7.05 8.85 -9.55
N VAL A 71 -7.29 9.18 -10.82
CA VAL A 71 -6.93 8.32 -11.97
C VAL A 71 -5.43 8.12 -12.05
N ARG A 72 -4.62 9.19 -11.90
CA ARG A 72 -3.16 9.08 -11.94
C ARG A 72 -2.61 8.18 -10.85
N ARG A 73 -3.01 8.40 -9.60
CA ARG A 73 -2.52 7.56 -8.49
C ARG A 73 -2.98 6.11 -8.61
N ASN A 74 -4.20 5.86 -9.07
CA ASN A 74 -4.64 4.51 -9.36
C ASN A 74 -3.74 3.84 -10.41
N ASN A 75 -3.48 4.51 -11.52
CA ASN A 75 -2.74 3.92 -12.63
C ASN A 75 -1.24 3.78 -12.32
N ASP A 76 -0.62 4.81 -11.74
CA ASP A 76 0.83 4.88 -11.56
C ASP A 76 1.28 4.14 -10.28
N GLU A 77 0.47 4.20 -9.22
CA GLU A 77 0.84 3.64 -7.92
C GLU A 77 0.17 2.26 -7.72
N LEU A 78 -1.15 2.16 -7.76
CA LEU A 78 -1.83 0.86 -7.53
C LEU A 78 -1.58 -0.12 -8.67
N VAL A 79 -1.78 0.28 -9.93
CA VAL A 79 -1.64 -0.63 -11.08
C VAL A 79 -0.18 -0.81 -11.46
N ALA A 80 0.54 0.27 -11.78
CA ALA A 80 1.89 0.16 -12.34
C ALA A 80 2.98 -0.18 -11.31
N THR A 81 2.75 0.06 -10.01
CA THR A 81 3.72 -0.29 -8.96
C THR A 81 3.31 -1.57 -8.22
N TYR A 82 2.22 -1.52 -7.44
CA TYR A 82 1.85 -2.66 -6.58
C TYR A 82 1.30 -3.85 -7.38
N GLY A 83 0.28 -3.61 -8.21
CA GLY A 83 -0.35 -4.64 -9.03
C GLY A 83 0.62 -5.26 -10.04
N ASN A 84 1.45 -4.45 -10.69
CA ASN A 84 2.47 -4.94 -11.61
C ASN A 84 3.51 -5.82 -10.91
N LEU A 85 3.98 -5.46 -9.72
CA LEU A 85 4.90 -6.28 -8.94
C LEU A 85 4.30 -7.66 -8.66
N ALA A 86 3.08 -7.67 -8.09
CA ALA A 86 2.35 -8.89 -7.75
C ALA A 86 2.14 -9.76 -8.99
N HIS A 87 1.62 -9.18 -10.06
CA HIS A 87 1.37 -9.89 -11.32
C HIS A 87 2.65 -10.51 -11.91
N ARG A 88 3.74 -9.73 -11.98
CA ARG A 88 5.02 -10.18 -12.55
C ARG A 88 5.61 -11.34 -11.75
N ILE A 89 5.72 -11.20 -10.42
CA ILE A 89 6.38 -12.22 -9.62
C ILE A 89 5.53 -13.49 -9.49
N LEU A 90 4.22 -13.36 -9.30
CA LEU A 90 3.33 -14.53 -9.20
C LEU A 90 3.30 -15.30 -10.53
N THR A 91 3.19 -14.59 -11.66
CA THR A 91 3.23 -15.23 -12.99
C THR A 91 4.58 -15.90 -13.25
N PHE A 92 5.68 -15.24 -12.89
CA PHE A 92 7.03 -15.79 -13.04
C PHE A 92 7.19 -17.07 -12.21
N THR A 93 6.79 -17.05 -10.94
CA THR A 93 6.89 -18.19 -10.03
C THR A 93 6.00 -19.35 -10.48
N TYR A 94 4.76 -19.07 -10.88
CA TYR A 94 3.85 -20.09 -11.39
C TYR A 94 4.43 -20.83 -12.59
N ARG A 95 4.99 -20.10 -13.56
CA ARG A 95 5.52 -20.68 -14.80
C ARG A 95 6.84 -21.42 -14.63
N ASN A 96 7.72 -20.96 -13.73
CA ASN A 96 9.10 -21.46 -13.66
C ASN A 96 9.39 -22.35 -12.44
N PHE A 97 8.54 -22.30 -11.41
CA PHE A 97 8.71 -23.05 -10.15
C PHE A 97 7.47 -23.86 -9.78
N ASN A 98 6.66 -24.27 -10.76
CA ASN A 98 5.48 -25.12 -10.58
C ASN A 98 4.46 -24.57 -9.56
N GLY A 99 4.34 -23.24 -9.47
CA GLY A 99 3.45 -22.59 -8.51
C GLY A 99 3.90 -22.69 -7.05
N MET A 100 5.13 -23.15 -6.78
CA MET A 100 5.68 -23.24 -5.44
C MET A 100 6.71 -22.14 -5.19
N VAL A 101 6.79 -21.67 -3.94
CA VAL A 101 7.86 -20.77 -3.52
C VAL A 101 9.18 -21.53 -3.59
N PRO A 102 10.15 -21.11 -4.43
CA PRO A 102 11.40 -21.84 -4.58
C PRO A 102 12.32 -21.60 -3.36
N PRO A 103 13.14 -22.59 -2.97
CA PRO A 103 14.13 -22.39 -1.92
C PRO A 103 15.21 -21.39 -2.39
N PRO A 104 15.58 -20.38 -1.57
CA PRO A 104 16.46 -19.30 -2.01
C PRO A 104 17.95 -19.68 -2.08
N GLY A 105 18.35 -20.79 -1.45
CA GLY A 105 19.76 -21.04 -1.15
C GLY A 105 20.32 -19.94 -0.23
N GLU A 106 21.58 -19.56 -0.42
CA GLU A 106 22.21 -18.48 0.34
C GLU A 106 21.76 -17.11 -0.18
N LEU A 107 21.20 -16.29 0.71
CA LEU A 107 20.80 -14.92 0.40
C LEU A 107 22.04 -14.02 0.27
N ASP A 108 22.13 -13.26 -0.83
CA ASP A 108 23.15 -12.22 -1.00
C ASP A 108 22.77 -10.94 -0.26
N GLU A 109 23.73 -10.01 -0.16
CA GLU A 109 23.56 -8.73 0.54
C GLU A 109 22.37 -7.91 0.01
N GLN A 110 22.13 -7.93 -1.32
CA GLN A 110 21.01 -7.20 -1.91
C GLN A 110 19.66 -7.80 -1.49
N SER A 111 19.56 -9.13 -1.49
CA SER A 111 18.37 -9.85 -1.04
C SER A 111 18.12 -9.64 0.45
N GLN A 112 19.16 -9.75 1.28
CA GLN A 112 19.10 -9.49 2.71
C GLN A 112 18.69 -8.05 3.00
N GLY A 113 19.26 -7.08 2.27
CA GLY A 113 18.93 -5.67 2.41
C GLY A 113 17.45 -5.37 2.12
N LEU A 114 16.88 -5.96 1.08
CA LEU A 114 15.47 -5.78 0.75
C LEU A 114 14.55 -6.44 1.80
N LEU A 115 14.89 -7.64 2.28
CA LEU A 115 14.12 -8.31 3.34
C LEU A 115 14.14 -7.53 4.64
N HIS A 116 15.31 -7.01 5.04
CA HIS A 116 15.42 -6.15 6.22
C HIS A 116 14.63 -4.84 6.05
N LYS A 117 14.61 -4.27 4.84
CA LYS A 117 13.77 -3.11 4.53
C LYS A 117 12.27 -3.42 4.66
N ALA A 118 11.84 -4.63 4.29
CA ALA A 118 10.46 -5.06 4.46
C ALA A 118 10.08 -5.18 5.95
N GLU A 119 10.95 -5.77 6.77
CA GLU A 119 10.76 -5.89 8.22
C GLU A 119 10.66 -4.53 8.92
N THR A 120 11.59 -3.62 8.60
CA THR A 120 11.58 -2.25 9.14
C THR A 120 10.35 -1.47 8.68
N THR A 121 9.92 -1.63 7.44
CA THR A 121 8.68 -1.00 6.93
C THR A 121 7.46 -1.41 7.76
N LEU A 122 7.32 -2.68 8.15
CA LEU A 122 6.20 -3.10 9.02
C LEU A 122 6.24 -2.40 10.37
N SER A 123 7.42 -2.29 10.98
CA SER A 123 7.60 -1.63 12.27
C SER A 123 7.30 -0.13 12.21
N ASP A 124 7.68 0.53 11.11
CA ASP A 124 7.44 1.96 10.93
C ASP A 124 5.97 2.26 10.57
N VAL A 125 5.32 1.37 9.80
CA VAL A 125 3.87 1.41 9.55
C VAL A 125 3.09 1.25 10.84
N ASP A 126 3.43 0.28 11.70
CA ASP A 126 2.80 0.10 13.01
C ASP A 126 2.89 1.37 13.86
N ARG A 127 4.09 1.96 13.96
CA ARG A 127 4.32 3.20 14.70
C ARG A 127 3.52 4.38 14.14
N ALA A 128 3.44 4.50 12.82
CA ALA A 128 2.68 5.55 12.15
C ALA A 128 1.17 5.39 12.40
N LEU A 129 0.65 4.16 12.29
CA LEU A 129 -0.75 3.85 12.59
C LEU A 129 -1.10 4.11 14.05
N TYR A 130 -0.22 3.73 14.99
CA TYR A 130 -0.40 3.99 16.42
C TYR A 130 -0.58 5.49 16.73
N ARG A 131 0.04 6.36 15.91
CA ARG A 131 -0.03 7.82 16.05
C ARG A 131 -1.07 8.47 15.12
N CYS A 132 -1.92 7.68 14.47
CA CYS A 132 -2.88 8.16 13.47
C CYS A 132 -2.24 8.91 12.27
N SER A 133 -0.97 8.61 11.94
CA SER A 133 -0.25 9.14 10.77
C SER A 133 -0.44 8.22 9.55
N PHE A 134 -1.67 8.09 9.08
CA PHE A 134 -2.07 7.19 8.00
C PHE A 134 -1.39 7.49 6.66
N ARG A 135 -1.18 8.77 6.36
CA ARG A 135 -0.53 9.22 5.12
C ARG A 135 0.95 8.87 5.10
N GLU A 136 1.59 8.90 6.27
CA GLU A 136 2.97 8.44 6.42
C GLU A 136 3.05 6.93 6.22
N ALA A 137 2.20 6.17 6.92
CA ALA A 137 2.13 4.72 6.80
C ALA A 137 1.98 4.26 5.34
N ILE A 138 0.94 4.74 4.63
CA ILE A 138 0.68 4.28 3.26
C ILE A 138 1.80 4.62 2.27
N ARG A 139 2.51 5.74 2.48
CA ARG A 139 3.66 6.13 1.65
C ARG A 139 4.85 5.20 1.87
N GLN A 140 5.12 4.78 3.11
CA GLN A 140 6.18 3.84 3.40
C GLN A 140 5.92 2.48 2.74
N ILE A 141 4.66 2.02 2.76
CA ILE A 141 4.27 0.77 2.10
C ILE A 141 4.48 0.87 0.58
N MET A 142 4.01 1.96 -0.04
CA MET A 142 4.19 2.15 -1.49
C MET A 142 5.67 2.30 -1.87
N PHE A 143 6.48 2.93 -1.02
CA PHE A 143 7.93 3.01 -1.22
C PHE A 143 8.60 1.63 -1.20
N LEU A 144 8.21 0.73 -0.28
CA LEU A 144 8.69 -0.65 -0.28
C LEU A 144 8.33 -1.38 -1.58
N ALA A 145 7.11 -1.18 -2.12
CA ALA A 145 6.70 -1.76 -3.40
C ALA A 145 7.55 -1.24 -4.58
N GLN A 146 7.93 0.03 -4.57
CA GLN A 146 8.84 0.61 -5.58
C GLN A 146 10.24 0.00 -5.50
N GLU A 147 10.76 -0.21 -4.28
CA GLU A 147 12.07 -0.81 -4.06
C GLU A 147 12.11 -2.29 -4.46
N ALA A 148 11.02 -3.02 -4.21
CA ALA A 148 10.86 -4.39 -4.67
C ALA A 148 10.80 -4.49 -6.20
N ASN A 149 10.14 -3.55 -6.89
CA ASN A 149 10.17 -3.47 -8.35
C ASN A 149 11.60 -3.22 -8.86
N ARG A 150 12.33 -2.26 -8.26
CA ARG A 150 13.72 -1.97 -8.66
C ARG A 150 14.61 -3.19 -8.49
N TYR A 151 14.54 -3.87 -7.35
CA TYR A 151 15.28 -5.10 -7.12
C TYR A 151 14.94 -6.18 -8.17
N LEU A 152 13.66 -6.38 -8.47
CA LEU A 152 13.22 -7.37 -9.45
C LEU A 152 13.74 -7.04 -10.87
N ASP A 153 13.79 -5.75 -11.22
CA ASP A 153 14.34 -5.26 -12.49
C ASP A 153 15.85 -5.44 -12.58
N ASP A 154 16.58 -5.17 -11.50
CA ASP A 154 18.03 -5.33 -11.42
C ASP A 154 18.44 -6.81 -11.50
N GLN A 155 17.73 -7.70 -10.80
CA GLN A 155 17.98 -9.14 -10.85
C GLN A 155 17.55 -9.78 -12.16
N ALA A 156 16.55 -9.20 -12.83
CA ALA A 156 15.98 -9.66 -14.09
C ALA A 156 15.83 -11.20 -14.20
N PRO A 157 15.09 -11.87 -13.29
CA PRO A 157 15.09 -13.33 -13.18
C PRO A 157 14.59 -14.05 -14.45
N TRP A 158 13.77 -13.38 -15.28
CA TRP A 158 13.39 -13.90 -16.60
C TRP A 158 14.57 -14.11 -17.56
N LYS A 159 15.69 -13.42 -17.36
CA LYS A 159 16.93 -13.63 -18.12
C LYS A 159 17.81 -14.70 -17.49
N THR A 160 17.85 -14.76 -16.16
CA THR A 160 18.77 -15.66 -15.44
C THR A 160 18.23 -17.07 -15.29
N ILE A 161 16.91 -17.30 -15.35
CA ILE A 161 16.27 -18.61 -15.13
C ILE A 161 16.83 -19.74 -16.03
N LYS A 162 17.25 -19.41 -17.26
CA LYS A 162 17.82 -20.40 -18.19
C LYS A 162 19.30 -20.71 -17.93
N LYS A 163 20.00 -19.86 -17.18
CA LYS A 163 21.46 -19.91 -16.97
C LYS A 163 21.84 -20.27 -15.53
N SER A 164 21.14 -19.67 -14.57
CA SER A 164 21.25 -19.97 -13.14
C SER A 164 19.87 -19.93 -12.51
N PRO A 165 19.17 -21.07 -12.50
CA PRO A 165 17.90 -21.23 -11.83
C PRO A 165 17.95 -20.86 -10.35
N GLU A 166 19.10 -21.04 -9.69
CA GLU A 166 19.32 -20.74 -8.27
C GLU A 166 19.25 -19.23 -8.00
N THR A 167 19.88 -18.39 -8.84
CA THR A 167 19.77 -16.93 -8.72
C THR A 167 18.32 -16.45 -8.94
N SER A 168 17.62 -17.05 -9.90
CA SER A 168 16.19 -16.77 -10.13
C SER A 168 15.31 -17.21 -8.96
N ALA A 169 15.60 -18.36 -8.36
CA ALA A 169 14.90 -18.87 -7.19
C ALA A 169 15.07 -17.92 -6.00
N LYS A 170 16.30 -17.46 -5.74
CA LYS A 170 16.60 -16.46 -4.72
C LYS A 170 15.81 -15.17 -4.94
N SER A 171 15.87 -14.61 -6.15
CA SER A 171 15.17 -13.37 -6.50
C SER A 171 13.66 -13.52 -6.30
N ALA A 172 13.10 -14.66 -6.73
CA ALA A 172 11.69 -14.94 -6.59
C ALA A 172 11.28 -15.09 -5.12
N TYR A 173 12.04 -15.84 -4.33
CA TYR A 173 11.82 -15.97 -2.89
C TYR A 173 11.83 -14.61 -2.19
N THR A 174 12.83 -13.76 -2.48
CA THR A 174 12.98 -12.43 -1.88
C THR A 174 11.75 -11.57 -2.18
N VAL A 175 11.37 -11.46 -3.45
CA VAL A 175 10.24 -10.60 -3.86
C VAL A 175 8.90 -11.15 -3.37
N LEU A 176 8.71 -12.48 -3.34
CA LEU A 176 7.50 -13.09 -2.77
C LEU A 176 7.38 -12.83 -1.26
N SER A 177 8.50 -12.88 -0.54
CA SER A 177 8.53 -12.56 0.90
C SER A 177 8.15 -11.10 1.14
N VAL A 178 8.70 -10.18 0.34
CA VAL A 178 8.34 -8.75 0.39
C VAL A 178 6.88 -8.54 -0.01
N LEU A 179 6.37 -9.26 -1.00
CA LEU A 179 4.97 -9.19 -1.40
C LEU A 179 4.04 -9.64 -0.27
N SER A 180 4.42 -10.67 0.50
CA SER A 180 3.68 -11.09 1.69
C SER A 180 3.66 -10.00 2.76
N VAL A 181 4.76 -9.26 2.93
CA VAL A 181 4.81 -8.10 3.84
C VAL A 181 3.91 -6.97 3.33
N LEU A 182 3.98 -6.64 2.03
CA LEU A 182 3.15 -5.61 1.41
C LEU A 182 1.66 -5.94 1.55
N LYS A 183 1.26 -7.21 1.35
CA LYS A 183 -0.12 -7.68 1.56
C LYS A 183 -0.61 -7.33 2.95
N THR A 184 0.15 -7.70 3.98
CA THR A 184 -0.17 -7.42 5.39
C THR A 184 -0.21 -5.92 5.68
N ALA A 185 0.80 -5.18 5.21
CA ALA A 185 0.91 -3.76 5.49
C ALA A 185 -0.19 -2.94 4.79
N PHE A 186 -0.60 -3.33 3.57
CA PHE A 186 -1.70 -2.68 2.86
C PHE A 186 -3.08 -3.03 3.42
N TYR A 187 -3.25 -4.14 4.14
CA TYR A 187 -4.56 -4.62 4.59
C TYR A 187 -5.45 -3.57 5.31
N PRO A 188 -4.93 -2.71 6.21
CA PRO A 188 -5.74 -1.64 6.81
C PRO A 188 -6.26 -0.62 5.79
N PHE A 189 -5.60 -0.47 4.65
CA PHE A 189 -5.90 0.49 3.60
C PHE A 189 -6.67 -0.12 2.42
N LEU A 190 -6.27 -1.30 1.96
CA LEU A 190 -6.76 -1.98 0.75
C LEU A 190 -7.22 -3.42 1.08
N PRO A 191 -8.24 -3.60 1.93
CA PRO A 191 -8.61 -4.92 2.45
C PRO A 191 -8.90 -5.93 1.33
N PHE A 192 -9.63 -5.54 0.28
CA PHE A 192 -10.03 -6.47 -0.79
C PHE A 192 -8.86 -6.86 -1.70
N SER A 193 -7.94 -5.93 -1.95
CA SER A 193 -6.72 -6.18 -2.73
C SER A 193 -5.66 -6.96 -1.93
N SER A 194 -5.80 -6.99 -0.61
CA SER A 194 -4.92 -7.67 0.35
C SER A 194 -5.45 -9.02 0.83
N GLU A 195 -6.49 -9.59 0.21
CA GLU A 195 -7.02 -10.93 0.54
C GLU A 195 -6.19 -12.10 -0.02
#